data_AF-A0A0C5X2P5-F1
#
_entry.id   AF-A0A0C5X2P5-F1
#
_cell.length_a   1.000
_cell.length_b   1.000
_cell.length_c   1.000
_cell.angle_alpha   90.00
_cell.angle_beta   90.00
_cell.angle_gamma   90.00
#
_symmetry.space_group_name_H-M   'P 1'
#
loop_
_entity.id
_entity.type
_entity.pdbx_description
1 polymer ?
#
loop_
_entity_poly.entity_id
_entity_poly.type
_entity_poly.pdbx_seq_one_letter_code
_entity_poly.pdbx_strand_id
1 'polypeptide(L)'
;MRNQNQVTPMPNTSRIGLPLAHLSDKTINDYAKNLWQMRKNKLSKTALVFMAIANQPGIRTNEVRPLANDCSNVPSLVDDINKKIMNKGLMIIRMEPVGVAPNEAFHHWYLVEAPIMQVPVEMAVNDPIQ
;
A
#
# COMPACT_ATOMS: atom_id res chain seq x y z
N MET A 1 11.70 25.97 16.06
CA MET A 1 10.90 26.03 14.82
C MET A 1 11.81 25.76 13.63
N ARG A 2 11.66 24.62 12.94
CA ARG A 2 12.28 24.38 11.63
C ARG A 2 11.17 23.98 10.66
N ASN A 3 10.65 24.98 9.95
CA ASN A 3 9.94 24.75 8.69
C ASN A 3 11.00 24.34 7.67
N GLN A 4 11.03 23.07 7.32
CA GLN A 4 11.71 22.61 6.11
C GLN A 4 10.69 21.80 5.32
N ASN A 5 9.95 22.47 4.45
CA ASN A 5 9.35 21.86 3.27
C ASN A 5 10.51 21.47 2.32
N GLN A 6 11.38 20.56 2.76
CA GLN A 6 12.27 19.87 1.84
C GLN A 6 11.37 18.98 0.99
N VAL A 7 11.11 19.43 -0.24
CA VAL A 7 10.51 18.62 -1.29
C VAL A 7 11.53 17.50 -1.57
N THR A 8 11.37 16.37 -0.89
CA THR A 8 12.17 15.18 -1.17
C THR A 8 11.90 14.82 -2.63
N PRO A 9 12.93 14.68 -3.48
CA PRO A 9 12.72 14.37 -4.87
C PRO A 9 11.98 13.03 -4.99
N MET A 10 10.86 13.03 -5.70
CA MET A 10 10.13 11.80 -5.99
C MET A 10 11.04 10.84 -6.75
N PRO A 11 11.01 9.54 -6.43
CA PRO A 11 11.67 8.55 -7.24
C PRO A 11 11.17 8.60 -8.68
N ASN A 12 12.10 8.47 -9.64
CA ASN A 12 11.70 8.31 -11.04
C ASN A 12 10.91 6.99 -11.19
N THR A 13 9.64 7.11 -11.54
CA THR A 13 8.73 5.97 -11.69
C THR A 13 9.16 5.02 -12.81
N SER A 14 9.99 5.45 -13.76
CA SER A 14 10.57 4.54 -14.76
C SER A 14 11.48 3.47 -14.14
N ARG A 15 12.00 3.69 -12.93
CA ARG A 15 12.82 2.71 -12.19
C ARG A 15 12.00 1.58 -11.58
N ILE A 16 10.67 1.70 -11.55
CA ILE A 16 9.76 0.69 -11.04
C ILE A 16 9.76 -0.56 -11.94
N GLY A 17 9.93 -0.38 -13.26
CA GLY A 17 9.94 -1.49 -14.23
C GLY A 17 8.56 -2.12 -14.50
N LEU A 18 7.50 -1.60 -13.88
CA LEU A 18 6.10 -2.01 -14.04
C LEU A 18 5.21 -0.77 -14.20
N PRO A 19 4.09 -0.86 -14.95
CA PRO A 19 3.17 0.26 -15.10
C PRO A 19 2.47 0.56 -13.78
N LEU A 20 2.27 1.84 -13.49
CA LEU A 20 1.47 2.26 -12.35
C LEU A 20 0.02 1.84 -12.56
N ALA A 21 -0.59 1.25 -11.55
CA ALA A 21 -2.00 0.88 -11.60
C ALA A 21 -2.86 2.08 -11.25
N HIS A 22 -3.87 2.33 -12.08
CA HIS A 22 -4.88 3.35 -11.84
C HIS A 22 -6.24 2.68 -11.67
N LEU A 23 -6.71 2.60 -10.42
CA LEU A 23 -8.00 2.03 -10.07
C LEU A 23 -9.02 3.14 -9.87
N SER A 24 -10.27 2.89 -10.25
CA SER A 24 -11.37 3.80 -9.89
C SER A 24 -11.61 3.80 -8.37
N ASP A 25 -12.09 4.92 -7.82
CA ASP A 25 -12.46 5.01 -6.40
C ASP A 25 -13.43 3.89 -5.99
N LYS A 26 -14.35 3.53 -6.89
CA LYS A 26 -15.27 2.41 -6.68
C LYS A 26 -14.50 1.10 -6.50
N THR A 27 -13.58 0.78 -7.42
CA THR A 27 -12.77 -0.44 -7.35
C THR A 27 -11.91 -0.48 -6.09
N ILE A 28 -11.30 0.64 -5.71
CA ILE A 28 -10.49 0.76 -4.49
C ILE A 28 -11.35 0.45 -3.26
N ASN A 29 -12.53 1.07 -3.16
CA ASN A 29 -13.47 0.83 -2.06
C ASN A 29 -13.99 -0.61 -2.02
N ASP A 30 -14.31 -1.18 -3.18
CA ASP A 30 -14.78 -2.56 -3.28
C ASP A 30 -13.69 -3.54 -2.81
N TYR A 31 -12.44 -3.35 -3.23
CA TYR A 31 -11.32 -4.19 -2.78
C TYR A 31 -11.06 -4.02 -1.29
N ALA A 32 -11.05 -2.78 -0.78
CA ALA A 32 -10.84 -2.48 0.63
C ALA A 32 -11.87 -3.19 1.54
N LYS A 33 -13.13 -3.26 1.11
CA LYS A 33 -14.23 -3.91 1.86
C LYS A 33 -14.25 -5.42 1.70
N ASN A 34 -13.99 -5.93 0.50
CA ASN A 34 -14.18 -7.35 0.18
C ASN A 34 -12.95 -8.21 0.49
N LEU A 35 -11.74 -7.66 0.40
CA LEU A 35 -10.51 -8.43 0.62
C LEU A 35 -10.08 -8.47 2.09
N TRP A 36 -10.45 -7.49 2.91
CA TRP A 36 -10.08 -7.45 4.31
C TRP A 36 -11.30 -7.19 5.19
N GLN A 37 -11.41 -7.95 6.28
CA GLN A 37 -12.57 -7.89 7.17
C GLN A 37 -12.83 -6.48 7.70
N MET A 38 -14.10 -6.09 7.71
CA MET A 38 -14.59 -4.96 8.49
C MET A 38 -14.97 -5.43 9.89
N ARG A 39 -14.52 -4.73 10.93
CA ARG A 39 -14.99 -4.95 12.31
C ARG A 39 -15.82 -3.78 12.76
N LYS A 40 -17.04 -4.03 13.23
CA LYS A 40 -17.98 -2.99 13.71
C LYS A 40 -18.17 -1.84 12.69
N ASN A 41 -18.34 -2.20 11.42
CA ASN A 41 -18.48 -1.26 10.30
C ASN A 41 -17.26 -0.31 10.08
N LYS A 42 -16.08 -0.67 10.61
CA LYS A 42 -14.82 0.04 10.37
C LYS A 42 -13.90 -0.80 9.51
N LEU A 43 -13.24 -0.15 8.55
CA LEU A 43 -12.18 -0.76 7.76
C LEU A 43 -11.00 -1.16 8.66
N SER A 44 -10.37 -2.28 8.33
CA SER A 44 -9.13 -2.70 8.97
C SER A 44 -7.98 -1.74 8.63
N LYS A 45 -6.93 -1.70 9.45
CA LYS A 45 -5.72 -0.91 9.12
C LYS A 45 -5.12 -1.33 7.79
N THR A 46 -5.16 -2.63 7.47
CA THR A 46 -4.70 -3.18 6.18
C THR A 46 -5.47 -2.59 5.01
N ALA A 47 -6.81 -2.55 5.10
CA ALA A 47 -7.64 -1.92 4.07
C ALA A 47 -7.33 -0.42 3.92
N LEU A 48 -7.14 0.31 5.03
CA LEU A 48 -6.80 1.73 5.00
C LEU A 48 -5.42 2.00 4.38
N VAL A 49 -4.41 1.16 4.67
CA VAL A 49 -3.09 1.24 4.02
C VAL A 49 -3.22 1.04 2.51
N PHE A 50 -3.96 0.01 2.09
CA PHE A 50 -4.22 -0.22 0.66
C PHE A 50 -4.87 1.01 0.00
N MET A 51 -5.92 1.55 0.61
CA MET A 51 -6.60 2.75 0.09
C MET A 51 -5.68 3.97 0.00
N ALA A 52 -4.87 4.22 1.04
CA ALA A 52 -3.94 5.34 1.05
C ALA A 52 -2.95 5.27 -0.12
N ILE A 53 -2.38 4.09 -0.36
CA ILE A 53 -1.40 3.86 -1.43
C ILE A 53 -2.07 3.89 -2.81
N ALA A 54 -3.25 3.28 -2.97
CA ALA A 54 -3.96 3.25 -4.24
C ALA A 54 -4.45 4.64 -4.69
N ASN A 55 -4.86 5.49 -3.75
CA ASN A 55 -5.32 6.85 -4.04
C ASN A 55 -4.18 7.86 -4.27
N GLN A 56 -3.00 7.59 -3.73
CA GLN A 56 -1.86 8.51 -3.77
C GLN A 56 -0.58 7.77 -4.18
N PRO A 57 -0.34 7.57 -5.49
CA PRO A 57 0.88 6.95 -5.98
C PRO A 57 2.12 7.73 -5.51
N GLY A 58 3.06 7.04 -4.86
CA GLY A 58 4.27 7.63 -4.31
C GLY A 58 4.11 8.20 -2.90
N ILE A 59 3.00 7.93 -2.22
CA ILE A 59 2.82 8.32 -0.81
C ILE A 59 3.95 7.76 0.07
N ARG A 60 4.45 8.57 1.00
CA ARG A 60 5.53 8.15 1.91
C ARG A 60 4.98 7.41 3.11
N THR A 61 5.82 6.55 3.68
CA THR A 61 5.47 5.77 4.88
C THR A 61 4.85 6.61 5.99
N ASN A 62 5.43 7.77 6.32
CA ASN A 62 4.94 8.67 7.37
C ASN A 62 3.59 9.31 7.06
N GLU A 63 3.22 9.43 5.79
CA GLU A 63 1.94 9.96 5.34
C GLU A 63 0.87 8.86 5.37
N VAL A 64 1.25 7.61 5.09
CA VAL A 64 0.36 6.44 5.21
C VAL A 64 -0.07 6.20 6.67
N ARG A 65 0.85 6.33 7.63
CA ARG A 65 0.59 6.02 9.06
C ARG A 65 -0.68 6.69 9.61
N PRO A 66 -0.84 8.03 9.55
CA PRO A 66 -2.02 8.70 10.07
C PRO A 66 -3.30 8.36 9.29
N LEU A 67 -3.21 8.12 7.98
CA LEU A 67 -4.35 7.71 7.15
C LEU A 67 -4.86 6.30 7.50
N ALA A 68 -4.00 5.45 8.08
CA ALA A 68 -4.29 4.08 8.44
C ALA A 68 -4.45 3.85 9.96
N ASN A 69 -5.07 4.80 10.67
CA ASN A 69 -5.29 4.76 12.12
C ASN A 69 -3.98 4.52 12.90
N ASP A 70 -2.98 5.39 12.67
CA ASP A 70 -1.66 5.35 13.30
C ASP A 70 -0.99 3.98 13.17
N CYS A 71 -0.88 3.50 11.94
CA CYS A 71 -0.21 2.23 11.64
C CYS A 71 1.30 2.34 11.94
N SER A 72 1.81 1.57 12.91
CA SER A 72 3.23 1.56 13.25
C SER A 72 4.09 0.84 12.20
N ASN A 73 3.56 -0.21 11.58
CA ASN A 73 4.28 -1.11 10.67
C ASN A 73 3.58 -1.24 9.30
N VAL A 74 3.76 -0.22 8.45
CA VAL A 74 3.25 -0.22 7.07
C VAL A 74 3.84 -1.36 6.22
N PRO A 75 5.16 -1.65 6.24
CA PRO A 75 5.74 -2.73 5.44
C PRO A 75 5.07 -4.10 5.66
N SER A 76 4.85 -4.50 6.92
CA SER A 76 4.20 -5.78 7.23
C SER A 76 2.78 -5.85 6.69
N LEU A 77 2.02 -4.74 6.73
CA LEU A 77 0.66 -4.72 6.16
C LEU A 77 0.69 -4.76 4.63
N VAL A 78 1.71 -4.17 3.99
CA VAL A 78 1.90 -4.26 2.54
C VAL A 78 2.16 -5.70 2.10
N ASP A 79 2.94 -6.48 2.85
CA ASP A 79 3.13 -7.90 2.57
C ASP A 79 1.80 -8.67 2.60
N ASP A 80 0.96 -8.40 3.60
CA ASP A 80 -0.38 -9.00 3.71
C ASP A 80 -1.34 -8.52 2.62
N ILE A 81 -1.22 -7.27 2.17
CA ILE A 81 -1.99 -6.74 1.05
C ILE A 81 -1.61 -7.48 -0.23
N ASN A 82 -0.31 -7.58 -0.51
CA ASN A 82 0.22 -8.20 -1.72
C ASN A 82 -0.24 -9.65 -1.88
N LYS A 83 -0.31 -10.43 -0.79
CA LYS A 83 -0.86 -11.81 -0.82
C LYS A 83 -2.27 -11.87 -1.41
N LYS A 84 -3.10 -10.83 -1.22
CA LYS A 84 -4.49 -10.80 -1.74
C LYS A 84 -4.60 -10.16 -3.12
N ILE A 85 -3.88 -9.07 -3.37
CA ILE A 85 -4.02 -8.29 -4.61
C ILE A 85 -3.20 -8.84 -5.79
N MET A 86 -2.16 -9.66 -5.56
CA MET A 86 -1.40 -10.29 -6.64
C MET A 86 -2.27 -11.24 -7.48
N ASN A 87 -3.24 -11.90 -6.86
CA ASN A 87 -4.26 -12.70 -7.56
C ASN A 87 -5.23 -11.83 -8.41
N LYS A 88 -5.13 -10.49 -8.33
CA LYS A 88 -5.87 -9.53 -9.15
C LYS A 88 -4.97 -8.84 -10.20
N GLY A 89 -3.72 -9.29 -10.36
CA GLY A 89 -2.75 -8.66 -11.26
C GLY A 89 -2.23 -7.32 -10.74
N LEU A 90 -2.20 -7.14 -9.43
CA LEU A 90 -1.76 -5.91 -8.77
C LEU A 90 -0.68 -6.20 -7.74
N MET A 91 0.23 -5.26 -7.55
CA MET A 91 1.25 -5.34 -6.51
C MET A 91 1.52 -3.96 -5.93
N ILE A 92 1.76 -3.88 -4.62
CA ILE A 92 2.34 -2.70 -4.00
C ILE A 92 3.85 -2.91 -3.92
N ILE A 93 4.59 -1.92 -4.39
CA ILE A 93 6.05 -1.90 -4.36
C ILE A 93 6.57 -0.77 -3.47
N ARG A 94 7.76 -0.99 -2.93
CA ARG A 94 8.52 -0.01 -2.15
C ARG A 94 9.61 0.60 -3.01
N MET A 95 9.71 1.92 -3.01
CA MET A 95 10.85 2.63 -3.56
C MET A 95 11.62 3.36 -2.47
N GLU A 96 12.94 3.19 -2.51
CA GLU A 96 13.86 3.92 -1.65
C GLU A 96 13.84 5.43 -1.99
N PRO A 97 13.94 6.30 -0.97
CA PRO A 97 14.01 7.74 -1.20
C PRO A 97 15.30 8.11 -1.96
N VAL A 98 15.22 9.15 -2.81
CA VAL A 98 16.35 9.56 -3.66
C VAL A 98 17.13 10.70 -3.01
N GLY A 99 18.46 10.63 -3.08
CA GLY A 99 19.34 11.74 -2.66
C GLY A 99 19.51 11.90 -1.14
N VAL A 100 19.13 10.89 -0.36
CA VAL A 100 19.22 10.85 1.11
C VAL A 100 19.69 9.48 1.55
N ALA A 101 20.31 9.36 2.72
CA ALA A 101 20.74 8.04 3.18
C ALA A 101 19.52 7.14 3.44
N PRO A 102 19.64 5.80 3.30
CA PRO A 102 18.51 4.87 3.43
C PRO A 102 17.71 4.97 4.74
N ASN A 103 18.34 5.45 5.81
CA ASN A 103 17.71 5.59 7.13
C ASN A 103 17.20 7.01 7.43
N GLU A 104 17.44 7.97 6.53
CA GLU A 104 17.16 9.39 6.78
C GLU A 104 15.80 9.84 6.24
N ALA A 105 15.15 9.05 5.40
CA ALA A 105 13.86 9.39 4.84
C ALA A 105 12.92 8.18 4.72
N PHE A 106 11.64 8.48 4.57
CA PHE A 106 10.60 7.47 4.45
C PHE A 106 10.51 6.92 3.03
N HIS A 107 10.37 5.60 2.92
CA HIS A 107 10.07 4.91 1.67
C HIS A 107 8.79 5.43 1.01
N HIS A 108 8.79 5.41 -0.32
CA HIS A 108 7.64 5.73 -1.17
C HIS A 108 6.94 4.44 -1.61
N TRP A 109 5.61 4.47 -1.66
CA TRP A 109 4.80 3.30 -2.00
C TRP A 109 3.99 3.54 -3.26
N TYR A 110 3.95 2.55 -4.14
CA TYR A 110 3.22 2.61 -5.40
C TYR A 110 2.39 1.35 -5.60
N LEU A 111 1.19 1.50 -6.14
CA LEU A 111 0.42 0.39 -6.70
C LEU A 111 0.78 0.24 -8.19
N VAL A 112 1.10 -0.97 -8.60
CA VAL A 112 1.50 -1.30 -9.98
C VAL A 112 0.70 -2.47 -10.51
N GLU A 113 0.60 -2.56 -11.83
CA GLU A 113 0.11 -3.78 -12.47
C GLU A 113 1.24 -4.82 -12.46
N ALA A 114 0.91 -6.03 -12.06
CA ALA A 114 1.83 -7.15 -12.01
C ALA A 114 1.21 -8.36 -12.73
N PRO A 115 2.01 -9.23 -13.36
CA PRO A 115 1.52 -10.49 -13.89
C PRO A 115 0.70 -11.24 -12.82
N ILE A 116 -0.45 -11.80 -13.20
CA ILE A 116 -1.29 -12.56 -12.28
C ILE A 116 -0.48 -13.78 -11.81
N MET A 117 -0.05 -13.76 -10.56
CA MET A 117 0.56 -14.91 -9.90
C MET A 117 -0.50 -15.56 -9.02
N GLN A 118 -0.72 -16.87 -9.20
CA GLN A 118 -1.55 -17.65 -8.27
C GLN A 118 -0.78 -17.82 -6.97
N VAL A 119 -1.03 -16.94 -6.01
CA VAL A 119 -0.44 -17.03 -4.67
C VAL A 119 -1.43 -17.79 -3.79
N PRO A 120 -1.01 -18.91 -3.14
CA PRO A 120 -1.84 -19.58 -2.16
C PRO A 120 -2.25 -18.59 -1.08
N VAL A 121 -3.56 -18.32 -0.98
CA VAL A 121 -4.08 -17.48 0.10
C VAL A 121 -4.23 -18.39 1.30
N GLU A 122 -3.20 -18.43 2.15
CA GLU A 122 -3.36 -19.01 3.48
C GLU A 122 -4.32 -18.11 4.26
N MET A 123 -5.58 -18.53 4.30
CA MET A 123 -6.59 -17.95 5.19
C MET A 123 -6.06 -18.14 6.61
N ALA A 124 -5.90 -17.05 7.35
CA ALA A 124 -5.60 -17.17 8.77
C ALA A 124 -6.69 -18.04 9.41
N VAL A 125 -6.33 -18.93 10.34
CA VAL A 125 -7.24 -19.92 10.96
C VAL A 125 -8.50 -19.29 11.59
N ASN A 126 -8.50 -17.96 11.77
CA ASN A 126 -9.61 -17.17 12.33
C ASN A 126 -10.43 -16.39 11.28
N ASP A 127 -10.20 -16.58 9.97
CA ASP A 127 -11.12 -16.09 8.94
C ASP A 127 -12.32 -17.06 8.86
N PRO A 128 -13.55 -16.62 9.13
CA PRO A 128 -14.72 -17.50 9.05
C PRO A 128 -14.91 -17.94 7.59
N ILE A 129 -15.07 -19.25 7.43
CA ILE A 129 -15.43 -19.90 6.17
C ILE A 129 -16.82 -19.37 5.78
N GLN A 130 -16.95 -18.83 4.56
CA GLN A 130 -18.25 -18.47 3.98
C GLN A 130 -18.99 -19.73 3.53
#